data_AF-A0A1B3NBX1-F1
#
_entry.id   AF-A0A1B3NBX1-F1
#
_cell.length_a   1.000
_cell.length_b   1.000
_cell.length_c   1.000
_cell.angle_alpha   90.00
_cell.angle_beta   90.00
_cell.angle_gamma   90.00
#
_symmetry.space_group_name_H-M   'P 1'
#
loop_
_entity.id
_entity.type
_entity.pdbx_description
1 polymer ?
#
loop_
_entity_poly.entity_id
_entity_poly.type
_entity_poly.pdbx_seq_one_letter_code
_entity_poly.pdbx_strand_id
1 'polypeptide(L)'
;MPSKRSIEVLRSLRAAERAQNWEDAEIVCDGLDCWMGAERISRQTVTRLIRVVALSFDDGGGAEHYTLNGTGRALAENPALVRDIEAAIARGGAFSVIDGKIVDLEAAEQTHSVR
;
A
#
# COMPACT_ATOMS: atom_id res chain seq x y z
N MET A 1 -4.46 0.51 -12.23
CA MET A 1 -5.72 0.38 -11.47
C MET A 1 -5.78 -0.96 -10.73
N PRO A 2 -5.84 -0.94 -9.39
CA PRO A 2 -6.15 -2.09 -8.56
C PRO A 2 -7.48 -2.72 -8.98
N SER A 3 -7.53 -4.05 -9.03
CA SER A 3 -8.78 -4.76 -9.32
C SER A 3 -9.67 -4.81 -8.07
N LYS A 4 -10.93 -5.23 -8.24
CA LYS A 4 -11.82 -5.55 -7.09
C LYS A 4 -11.11 -6.46 -6.08
N ARG A 5 -10.41 -7.49 -6.57
CA ARG A 5 -9.64 -8.43 -5.74
C ARG A 5 -8.49 -7.74 -5.00
N SER A 6 -7.76 -6.82 -5.64
CA SER A 6 -6.73 -6.03 -4.96
C SER A 6 -7.29 -5.24 -3.78
N ILE A 7 -8.47 -4.63 -3.94
CA ILE A 7 -9.14 -3.89 -2.86
C ILE A 7 -9.62 -4.82 -1.74
N GLU A 8 -10.13 -6.00 -2.06
CA GLU A 8 -10.49 -7.01 -1.06
C GLU A 8 -9.28 -7.46 -0.23
N VAL A 9 -8.12 -7.65 -0.85
CA VAL A 9 -6.87 -7.97 -0.15
C VAL A 9 -6.47 -6.84 0.80
N LEU A 10 -6.49 -5.57 0.35
CA LEU A 10 -6.19 -4.44 1.23
C LEU A 10 -7.11 -4.38 2.46
N ARG A 11 -8.41 -4.64 2.26
CA ARG A 11 -9.38 -4.68 3.37
C ARG A 11 -9.13 -5.84 4.31
N SER A 12 -8.71 -6.99 3.80
CA SER A 12 -8.42 -8.18 4.59
C SER A 12 -7.17 -7.97 5.45
N LEU A 13 -6.08 -7.49 4.85
CA LEU A 13 -4.86 -7.10 5.57
C LEU A 13 -5.17 -6.09 6.67
N ARG A 14 -5.99 -5.08 6.37
CA ARG A 14 -6.36 -4.05 7.35
C ARG A 14 -7.22 -4.61 8.48
N ALA A 15 -8.14 -5.53 8.18
CA ALA A 15 -8.95 -6.18 9.19
C ALA A 15 -8.06 -7.03 10.12
N ALA A 16 -7.11 -7.78 9.56
CA ALA A 16 -6.15 -8.58 10.31
C ALA A 16 -5.23 -7.72 11.19
N GLU A 17 -4.68 -6.62 10.66
CA GLU A 17 -3.88 -5.64 11.41
C GLU A 17 -4.65 -5.10 12.63
N ARG A 18 -5.92 -4.71 12.45
CA ARG A 18 -6.78 -4.21 13.55
C ARG A 18 -7.15 -5.29 14.57
N ALA A 19 -7.25 -6.54 14.12
CA ALA A 19 -7.48 -7.69 14.98
C ALA A 19 -6.19 -8.20 15.66
N GLN A 20 -5.03 -7.59 15.38
CA GLN A 20 -3.71 -8.03 15.83
C GLN A 20 -3.38 -9.47 15.40
N ASN A 21 -3.98 -9.93 14.30
CA ASN A 21 -3.64 -11.20 13.68
C ASN A 21 -2.49 -10.97 12.68
N TRP A 22 -1.26 -10.99 13.19
CA TRP A 22 -0.08 -10.60 12.41
C TRP A 22 0.26 -11.56 11.26
N GLU A 23 -0.13 -12.84 11.36
CA GLU A 23 0.03 -13.82 10.29
C GLU A 23 -0.81 -13.46 9.04
N ASP A 24 -2.04 -13.00 9.26
CA ASP A 24 -2.95 -12.59 8.18
C ASP A 24 -2.78 -11.09 7.80
N ALA A 25 -1.97 -10.33 8.55
CA ALA A 25 -1.72 -8.90 8.32
C ALA A 25 -0.53 -8.63 7.39
N GLU A 26 0.01 -9.69 6.78
CA GLU A 26 1.16 -9.67 5.89
C GLU A 26 0.90 -10.49 4.63
N ILE A 27 1.54 -10.10 3.53
CA ILE A 27 1.69 -10.95 2.35
C ILE A 27 3.14 -11.44 2.29
N VAL A 28 3.34 -12.75 2.27
CA VAL A 28 4.64 -13.38 2.06
C VAL A 28 4.69 -13.94 0.65
N CYS A 29 5.72 -13.61 -0.13
CA CYS A 29 5.94 -14.16 -1.46
C CYS A 29 7.25 -14.93 -1.56
N ASP A 30 7.19 -16.15 -2.08
CA ASP A 30 8.35 -16.93 -2.52
C ASP A 30 8.27 -17.07 -4.05
N GLY A 31 9.06 -16.26 -4.76
CA GLY A 31 9.02 -16.16 -6.21
C GLY A 31 7.66 -15.73 -6.76
N LEU A 32 6.92 -16.66 -7.36
CA LEU A 32 5.59 -16.40 -7.95
C LEU A 32 4.44 -16.77 -7.02
N ASP A 33 4.72 -17.47 -5.93
CA ASP A 33 3.73 -17.91 -4.98
C ASP A 33 3.65 -16.89 -3.85
N CYS A 34 2.44 -16.36 -3.60
CA CYS A 34 2.20 -15.38 -2.55
C CYS A 34 1.04 -15.84 -1.67
N TRP A 35 1.17 -15.58 -0.37
CA TRP A 35 0.19 -15.98 0.64
C TRP A 35 -0.09 -14.85 1.62
N MET A 36 -1.31 -14.81 2.12
CA MET A 36 -1.76 -13.99 3.25
C MET A 36 -2.44 -14.96 4.22
N GLY A 37 -1.77 -15.28 5.33
CA GLY A 37 -2.10 -16.46 6.11
C GLY A 37 -2.20 -17.72 5.25
N ALA A 38 -3.32 -18.43 5.36
CA ALA A 38 -3.61 -19.61 4.55
C ALA A 38 -4.15 -19.31 3.13
N GLU A 39 -4.48 -18.05 2.82
CA GLU A 39 -5.03 -17.68 1.52
C GLU A 39 -3.91 -17.49 0.49
N ARG A 40 -3.95 -18.25 -0.61
CA ARG A 40 -3.07 -18.01 -1.76
C ARG A 40 -3.55 -16.81 -2.58
N ILE A 41 -2.65 -15.87 -2.82
CA ILE A 41 -2.89 -14.66 -3.62
C ILE A 41 -2.01 -14.69 -4.87
N SER A 42 -2.51 -14.20 -5.99
CA SER A 42 -1.68 -14.09 -7.21
C SER A 42 -0.59 -13.03 -7.04
N ARG A 43 0.63 -13.30 -7.52
CA ARG A 43 1.70 -12.29 -7.62
C ARG A 43 1.25 -11.03 -8.34
N GLN A 44 0.40 -11.17 -9.35
CA GLN A 44 -0.18 -10.04 -10.08
C GLN A 44 -1.01 -9.10 -9.18
N THR A 45 -1.72 -9.64 -8.17
CA THR A 45 -2.41 -8.84 -7.17
C THR A 45 -1.42 -8.00 -6.36
N VAL A 46 -0.33 -8.62 -5.89
CA VAL A 46 0.73 -7.95 -5.12
C VAL A 46 1.38 -6.85 -5.97
N THR A 47 1.76 -7.14 -7.21
CA THR A 47 2.31 -6.14 -8.15
C THR A 47 1.36 -4.97 -8.38
N ARG A 48 0.04 -5.20 -8.47
CA ARG A 48 -0.95 -4.12 -8.60
C ARG A 48 -1.00 -3.22 -7.36
N LEU A 49 -0.81 -3.78 -6.17
CA LEU A 49 -0.76 -3.03 -4.92
C LEU A 49 0.54 -2.22 -4.79
N ILE A 50 1.68 -2.81 -5.17
CA ILE A 50 2.98 -2.11 -5.22
C ILE A 50 2.92 -0.92 -6.19
N ARG A 51 2.27 -1.06 -7.35
CA ARG A 51 2.13 0.03 -8.34
C ARG A 51 1.39 1.25 -7.83
N VAL A 52 0.55 1.11 -6.80
CA VAL A 52 -0.12 2.22 -6.12
C VAL A 52 0.49 2.49 -4.74
N VAL A 53 1.73 2.04 -4.53
CA VAL A 53 2.53 2.22 -3.31
C VAL A 53 1.78 1.86 -2.02
N ALA A 54 0.90 0.86 -2.07
CA ALA A 54 0.05 0.49 -0.94
C ALA A 54 0.75 -0.39 0.11
N LEU A 55 1.91 -0.96 -0.23
CA LEU A 55 2.63 -1.92 0.60
C LEU A 55 4.03 -1.40 0.91
N SER A 56 4.47 -1.60 2.15
CA SER A 56 5.88 -1.61 2.51
C SER A 56 6.49 -2.96 2.15
N PHE A 57 7.79 -2.98 1.89
CA PHE A 57 8.55 -4.19 1.55
C PHE A 57 9.68 -4.38 2.55
N ASP A 58 9.83 -5.60 3.06
CA ASP A 58 10.96 -6.03 3.88
C ASP A 58 11.67 -7.22 3.20
N ASP A 59 12.98 -7.09 3.06
CA ASP A 59 13.92 -8.06 2.49
C ASP A 59 14.79 -8.59 3.64
N GLY A 60 14.24 -9.54 4.39
CA GLY A 60 14.98 -10.21 5.46
C GLY A 60 16.01 -11.24 4.95
N GLY A 61 16.38 -11.23 3.67
CA GLY A 61 17.26 -12.24 3.06
C GLY A 61 16.59 -13.60 2.81
N GLY A 62 15.26 -13.63 2.69
CA GLY A 62 14.44 -14.83 2.50
C GLY A 62 13.28 -14.59 1.53
N ALA A 63 12.08 -15.05 1.91
CA ALA A 63 10.86 -14.68 1.20
C ALA A 63 10.65 -13.16 1.23
N GLU A 64 9.90 -12.63 0.27
CA GLU A 64 9.54 -11.21 0.25
C GLU A 64 8.37 -10.95 1.19
N HIS A 65 8.51 -9.98 2.07
CA HIS A 65 7.51 -9.64 3.08
C HIS A 65 6.86 -8.30 2.75
N TYR A 66 5.52 -8.26 2.70
CA TYR A 66 4.77 -7.05 2.38
C TYR A 66 3.68 -6.76 3.40
N THR A 67 3.71 -5.55 3.96
CA THR A 67 2.75 -5.07 4.96
C THR A 67 2.06 -3.79 4.51
N LEU A 68 0.88 -3.48 5.08
CA LEU A 68 0.20 -2.23 4.79
C LEU A 68 0.98 -1.02 5.29
N ASN A 69 1.15 -0.03 4.41
CA ASN A 69 1.63 1.29 4.78
C ASN A 69 0.47 2.30 4.89
N GLY A 70 0.78 3.58 5.09
CA GLY A 70 -0.23 4.64 5.20
C GLY A 70 -1.14 4.72 3.97
N THR A 71 -0.57 4.63 2.76
CA THR A 71 -1.32 4.65 1.50
C THR A 71 -2.24 3.44 1.37
N GLY A 72 -1.75 2.24 1.69
CA GLY A 72 -2.55 1.02 1.66
C GLY A 72 -3.72 1.06 2.63
N ARG A 73 -3.49 1.58 3.85
CA ARG A 73 -4.55 1.81 4.83
C ARG A 73 -5.60 2.78 4.27
N ALA A 74 -5.19 3.93 3.74
CA ALA A 74 -6.11 4.91 3.16
C ALA A 74 -6.94 4.31 2.00
N LEU A 75 -6.32 3.50 1.13
CA LEU A 75 -7.01 2.83 0.03
C LEU A 75 -8.01 1.75 0.49
N ALA A 76 -7.72 1.05 1.58
CA ALA A 76 -8.65 0.07 2.14
C ALA A 76 -9.96 0.71 2.60
N GLU A 77 -9.87 1.93 3.15
CA GLU A 77 -11.02 2.78 3.54
C GLU A 77 -11.71 3.42 2.35
N ASN A 78 -10.93 4.07 1.48
CA ASN A 78 -11.45 4.84 0.36
C ASN A 78 -10.77 4.44 -0.96
N PRO A 79 -11.30 3.43 -1.67
CA PRO A 79 -10.78 3.00 -2.96
C PRO A 79 -10.87 4.05 -4.06
N ALA A 80 -11.65 5.14 -3.88
CA ALA A 80 -11.74 6.20 -4.88
C ALA A 80 -10.41 6.96 -5.05
N LEU A 81 -9.54 6.92 -4.03
CA LEU A 81 -8.22 7.59 -4.04
C LEU A 81 -7.22 7.00 -5.03
N VAL A 82 -7.51 5.84 -5.62
CA VAL A 82 -6.60 5.18 -6.58
C VAL A 82 -6.14 6.13 -7.68
N ARG A 83 -7.07 6.88 -8.29
CA ARG A 83 -6.75 7.75 -9.42
C ARG A 83 -5.87 8.93 -8.98
N ASP A 84 -6.14 9.47 -7.79
CA ASP A 84 -5.36 10.58 -7.24
C ASP A 84 -3.94 10.15 -6.89
N ILE A 85 -3.78 8.93 -6.36
CA ILE A 85 -2.47 8.31 -6.08
C ILE A 85 -1.72 8.03 -7.38
N GLU A 86 -2.37 7.42 -8.39
CA GLU A 86 -1.75 7.18 -9.69
C GLU A 86 -1.31 8.51 -10.34
N ALA A 87 -2.11 9.57 -10.23
CA ALA A 87 -1.76 10.89 -10.70
C ALA A 87 -0.57 11.49 -9.93
N ALA A 88 -0.51 11.34 -8.60
CA ALA A 88 0.60 11.81 -7.79
C ALA A 88 1.92 11.10 -8.12
N ILE A 89 1.88 9.77 -8.27
CA ILE A 89 3.02 8.97 -8.73
C ILE A 89 3.50 9.45 -10.11
N ALA A 90 2.56 9.68 -11.04
CA ALA A 90 2.89 10.09 -12.40
C ALA A 90 3.46 11.51 -12.49
N ARG A 91 3.06 12.43 -11.59
CA ARG A 91 3.66 13.78 -11.50
C ARG A 91 5.15 13.70 -11.13
N GLY A 92 5.54 12.68 -10.36
CA GLY A 92 6.85 12.62 -9.73
C GLY A 92 6.93 13.59 -8.55
N GLY A 93 7.72 13.22 -7.54
CA GLY A 93 7.88 14.00 -6.30
C GLY A 93 7.31 13.30 -5.07
N ALA A 94 7.75 13.76 -3.90
CA ALA A 94 7.32 13.18 -2.63
C ALA A 94 5.88 13.60 -2.27
N PHE A 95 5.05 12.64 -1.89
CA PHE A 95 3.68 12.89 -1.39
C PHE A 95 3.37 12.02 -0.17
N SER A 96 2.37 12.44 0.60
CA SER A 96 1.77 11.66 1.68
C SER A 96 0.26 11.58 1.53
N VAL A 97 -0.37 10.58 2.16
CA VAL A 97 -1.82 10.45 2.26
C VAL A 97 -2.23 10.72 3.70
N ILE A 98 -2.86 11.87 3.94
CA ILE A 98 -3.26 12.34 5.26
C ILE A 98 -4.76 12.59 5.25
N ASP A 99 -5.49 11.98 6.18
CA ASP A 99 -6.96 12.11 6.29
C ASP A 99 -7.71 11.90 4.96
N GLY A 100 -7.26 10.92 4.17
CA GLY A 100 -7.82 10.61 2.86
C GLY A 100 -7.55 11.65 1.78
N LYS A 101 -6.55 12.51 1.96
CA LYS A 101 -6.11 13.52 0.97
C LYS A 101 -4.67 13.31 0.60
N ILE A 102 -4.34 13.54 -0.67
CA ILE A 102 -2.96 13.57 -1.15
C ILE A 102 -2.36 14.94 -0.83
N VAL A 103 -1.22 14.94 -0.17
CA VAL A 103 -0.44 16.13 0.20
C VAL A 103 0.93 16.04 -0.46
N ASP A 104 1.23 16.96 -1.36
CA ASP A 104 2.56 17.07 -1.95
C ASP A 104 3.54 17.67 -0.92
N LEU A 105 4.66 17.01 -0.66
CA LEU A 105 5.59 17.37 0.43
C LEU A 105 6.62 18.43 0.00
N GLU A 106 6.99 18.46 -1.28
CA GLU A 106 7.96 19.44 -1.81
C GLU A 106 7.43 20.87 -1.83
N ALA A 107 6.10 21.05 -1.92
CA ALA A 107 5.45 22.36 -1.81
C ALA A 107 5.44 22.90 -0.37
N ALA A 108 5.50 22.01 0.64
CA ALA A 108 5.43 22.39 2.05
C ALA A 108 6.78 22.90 2.60
N GLU A 109 7.91 22.43 2.04
CA GLU A 109 9.25 22.87 2.46
C GLU A 109 9.57 24.31 2.04
N GLN A 110 9.01 24.78 0.93
CA GLN A 110 9.22 26.17 0.47
C GLN A 110 8.57 27.22 1.39
N THR A 111 7.65 26.84 2.28
CA THR A 111 7.01 27.78 3.21
C THR A 111 7.82 28.02 4.48
N HIS A 112 8.88 27.24 4.75
CA HIS A 112 9.67 27.34 5.98
C HIS A 112 11.08 27.94 5.79
N SER A 113 11.48 28.27 4.56
CA SER A 113 12.78 28.91 4.24
C SER A 113 12.69 30.43 4.01
N VAL A 114 11.76 31.11 4.69
CA VAL A 114 11.74 32.58 4.78
C VAL A 114 11.58 32.99 6.24
N ARG A 115 12.65 32.89 7.03
CA ARG A 115 12.93 33.73 8.19
C ARG A 115 14.43 33.84 8.40
#